data_AF-A0A5R9GSD5-F1
#
_entry.id   AF-A0A5R9GSD5-F1
#
_cell.length_a   1.000
_cell.length_b   1.000
_cell.length_c   1.000
_cell.angle_alpha   90.00
_cell.angle_beta   90.00
_cell.angle_gamma   90.00
#
_symmetry.space_group_name_H-M   'P 1'
#
loop_
_entity.id
_entity.type
_entity.pdbx_description
1 polymer ?
#
loop_
_entity_poly.entity_id
_entity_poly.type
_entity_poly.pdbx_seq_one_letter_code
_entity_poly.pdbx_strand_id
1 'polypeptide(L)'
;MGTGTDSFFKLGPEQVIRCIERTGLHCNGFQLALNSYENRVYQIGLDNGPAVVAKFYRPERWTDAAILEEHAFTLELQAIDIPVIAPLRIAGETLHHDGPFRFALYPCRPGRAPDLENRQQLQQLGRYIARIHALGSTQKFKHRPALNPTTFGDDACTLLLSEEVIPLELESAYMDIAEILLDEIEARFETTAAKLIRLHGDGHPGNILCHQGSLFIVDFDDARTGPAIQDLWMFLSGDKVQQTSLLHTVLSAYTQFHDFDPHELTLIEPLRTLRIMHHAAWLTRRRNDPAFKAAFPWFNTYHFWQEHIQTLREQADAIHQPPLQWFA
;
A
#
# COMPACT_ATOMS: atom_id res chain seq x y z
N MET A 1 -5.74 -27.53 18.28
CA MET A 1 -6.36 -26.70 17.22
C MET A 1 -5.31 -25.67 16.84
N GLY A 2 -4.88 -25.61 15.58
CA GLY A 2 -3.89 -24.62 15.15
C GLY A 2 -4.45 -23.21 15.27
N THR A 3 -3.58 -22.23 15.49
CA THR A 3 -3.98 -20.82 15.47
C THR A 3 -4.52 -20.43 14.09
N GLY A 4 -5.35 -19.39 13.98
CA GLY A 4 -5.86 -18.90 12.69
C GLY A 4 -4.72 -18.61 11.69
N THR A 5 -3.58 -18.14 12.21
CA THR A 5 -2.34 -17.87 11.48
C THR A 5 -1.69 -19.14 10.91
N ASP A 6 -1.63 -20.24 11.68
CA ASP A 6 -1.11 -21.52 11.18
C ASP A 6 -1.97 -22.11 10.04
N SER A 7 -3.29 -21.89 10.10
CA SER A 7 -4.21 -22.33 9.05
C SER A 7 -4.07 -21.50 7.77
N PHE A 8 -3.76 -20.20 7.89
CA PHE A 8 -3.51 -19.32 6.74
C PHE A 8 -2.27 -19.74 5.94
N PHE A 9 -1.21 -20.22 6.60
CA PHE A 9 -0.05 -20.78 5.92
C PHE A 9 -0.32 -22.11 5.21
N LYS A 10 -1.43 -22.78 5.53
CA LYS A 10 -1.84 -24.08 4.96
C LYS A 10 -3.00 -23.96 3.98
N LEU A 11 -3.32 -22.76 3.49
CA LEU A 11 -4.34 -22.55 2.48
C LEU A 11 -3.93 -23.22 1.17
N GLY A 12 -4.44 -24.44 0.94
CA GLY A 12 -4.15 -25.25 -0.23
C GLY A 12 -5.12 -24.98 -1.39
N PRO A 13 -4.79 -25.47 -2.61
CA PRO A 13 -5.61 -25.28 -3.81
C PRO A 13 -7.07 -25.71 -3.64
N GLU A 14 -7.30 -26.90 -3.07
CA GLU A 14 -8.65 -27.43 -2.83
C GLU A 14 -9.47 -26.54 -1.88
N GLN A 15 -8.85 -26.01 -0.83
CA GLN A 15 -9.53 -25.11 0.09
C GLN A 15 -9.92 -23.80 -0.59
N VAL A 16 -9.05 -23.24 -1.44
CA VAL A 16 -9.34 -22.03 -2.21
C VAL A 16 -10.56 -22.23 -3.11
N ILE A 17 -10.58 -23.30 -3.92
CA ILE A 17 -11.72 -23.61 -4.80
C ILE A 17 -13.00 -23.77 -3.98
N ARG A 18 -12.96 -24.55 -2.89
CA ARG A 18 -14.12 -24.77 -2.03
C ARG A 18 -14.67 -23.48 -1.41
N CYS A 19 -13.80 -22.57 -0.97
CA CYS A 19 -14.22 -21.28 -0.42
C CYS A 19 -15.03 -20.50 -1.46
N ILE A 20 -14.55 -20.47 -2.71
CA ILE A 20 -15.18 -19.75 -3.81
C ILE A 20 -16.50 -20.42 -4.19
N GLU A 21 -16.55 -21.74 -4.27
CA GLU A 21 -17.77 -22.47 -4.62
C GLU A 21 -18.89 -22.28 -3.59
N ARG A 22 -18.56 -22.08 -2.31
CA ARG A 22 -19.55 -21.75 -1.27
C ARG A 22 -20.20 -20.39 -1.44
N THR A 23 -19.62 -19.50 -2.24
CA THR A 23 -20.28 -18.24 -2.63
C THR A 23 -21.35 -18.44 -3.70
N GLY A 24 -21.45 -19.64 -4.28
CA GLY A 24 -22.37 -19.99 -5.37
C GLY A 24 -21.76 -19.86 -6.77
N LEU A 25 -20.48 -19.53 -6.88
CA LEU A 25 -19.73 -19.59 -8.14
C LEU A 25 -19.27 -21.02 -8.43
N HIS A 26 -19.07 -21.37 -9.70
CA HIS A 26 -18.56 -22.69 -10.10
C HIS A 26 -17.19 -22.54 -10.74
N CYS A 27 -16.19 -23.26 -10.20
CA CYS A 27 -14.79 -23.15 -10.61
C CYS A 27 -14.44 -24.23 -11.65
N ASN A 28 -13.69 -23.87 -12.69
CA ASN A 28 -13.29 -24.82 -13.75
C ASN A 28 -11.97 -25.57 -13.44
N GLY A 29 -11.45 -25.43 -12.22
CA GLY A 29 -10.19 -26.02 -11.78
C GLY A 29 -8.93 -25.22 -12.13
N PHE A 30 -9.01 -24.16 -12.94
CA PHE A 30 -7.87 -23.25 -13.16
C PHE A 30 -7.60 -22.42 -11.90
N GLN A 31 -6.38 -22.49 -11.40
CA GLN A 31 -5.91 -21.69 -10.27
C GLN A 31 -4.46 -21.26 -10.49
N LEU A 32 -4.20 -19.97 -10.35
CA LEU A 32 -2.86 -19.39 -10.42
C LEU A 32 -2.62 -18.51 -9.18
N ALA A 33 -1.62 -18.83 -8.38
CA ALA A 33 -1.18 -17.95 -7.29
C ALA A 33 -0.53 -16.69 -7.88
N LEU A 34 -0.97 -15.51 -7.42
CA LEU A 34 -0.41 -14.22 -7.79
C LEU A 34 0.62 -13.79 -6.75
N ASN A 35 1.59 -12.96 -7.16
CA ASN A 35 2.62 -12.46 -6.26
C ASN A 35 2.01 -11.44 -5.28
N SER A 36 1.66 -11.89 -4.08
CA SER A 36 1.24 -11.06 -2.97
C SER A 36 1.76 -11.66 -1.68
N TYR A 37 2.51 -10.86 -0.92
CA TYR A 37 3.17 -11.32 0.29
C TYR A 37 2.25 -11.17 1.50
N GLU A 38 1.48 -10.08 1.57
CA GLU A 38 0.59 -9.86 2.71
C GLU A 38 -0.57 -10.84 2.73
N ASN A 39 -1.35 -10.83 1.65
CA ASN A 39 -2.55 -11.61 1.48
C ASN A 39 -2.26 -12.77 0.52
N ARG A 40 -2.99 -13.88 0.64
CA ARG A 40 -2.89 -14.94 -0.39
C ARG A 40 -3.85 -14.59 -1.52
N VAL A 41 -3.29 -14.31 -2.70
CA VAL A 41 -4.07 -13.86 -3.85
C VAL A 41 -3.98 -14.91 -4.96
N TYR A 42 -5.12 -15.28 -5.53
CA TYR A 42 -5.20 -16.28 -6.59
C TYR A 42 -6.09 -15.77 -7.72
N GLN A 43 -5.69 -16.01 -8.96
CA GLN A 43 -6.58 -15.95 -10.10
C GLN A 43 -7.27 -17.31 -10.26
N ILE A 44 -8.58 -17.30 -10.39
CA ILE A 44 -9.43 -18.50 -10.38
C ILE A 44 -10.33 -18.50 -11.59
N GLY A 45 -10.29 -19.59 -12.35
CA GLY A 45 -11.15 -19.79 -13.51
C GLY A 45 -12.54 -20.24 -13.09
N LEU A 46 -13.56 -19.66 -13.72
CA LEU A 46 -14.96 -20.04 -13.52
C LEU A 46 -15.45 -20.86 -14.71
N ASP A 47 -16.42 -21.76 -14.49
CA ASP A 47 -17.07 -22.52 -15.56
C ASP A 47 -17.83 -21.61 -16.53
N ASN A 48 -18.45 -20.57 -15.97
CA ASN A 48 -19.24 -19.60 -16.73
C ASN A 48 -18.70 -18.19 -16.48
N GLY A 49 -18.08 -17.60 -17.50
CA GLY A 49 -17.63 -16.21 -17.48
C GLY A 49 -16.12 -16.03 -17.28
N PRO A 50 -15.67 -14.77 -17.08
CA PRO A 50 -14.25 -14.48 -16.89
C PRO A 50 -13.74 -15.00 -15.55
N ALA A 51 -12.42 -15.17 -15.47
CA ALA A 51 -11.75 -15.46 -14.21
C ALA A 51 -11.98 -14.36 -13.17
N VAL A 52 -11.88 -14.72 -11.90
CA VAL A 52 -11.91 -13.81 -10.76
C VAL A 52 -10.59 -13.83 -10.01
N VAL A 53 -10.31 -12.76 -9.26
CA VAL A 53 -9.20 -12.71 -8.32
C VAL A 53 -9.75 -12.92 -6.91
N ALA A 54 -9.31 -13.98 -6.24
CA ALA A 54 -9.63 -14.27 -4.85
C ALA A 54 -8.51 -13.77 -3.95
N LYS A 55 -8.83 -12.87 -3.03
CA LYS A 55 -7.91 -12.31 -2.03
C LYS A 55 -8.31 -12.83 -0.66
N PHE A 56 -7.44 -13.64 -0.06
CA PHE A 56 -7.60 -14.15 1.30
C PHE A 56 -6.82 -13.25 2.26
N TYR A 57 -7.56 -12.60 3.15
CA TYR A 57 -7.00 -11.65 4.10
C TYR A 57 -6.20 -12.36 5.17
N ARG A 58 -5.00 -11.85 5.43
CA ARG A 58 -4.19 -12.33 6.53
C ARG A 58 -4.94 -12.15 7.86
N PRO A 59 -5.02 -13.20 8.70
CA PRO A 59 -5.51 -13.04 10.07
C PRO A 59 -4.74 -11.96 10.81
N GLU A 60 -5.42 -11.27 11.73
CA GLU A 60 -4.81 -10.32 12.68
C GLU A 60 -4.19 -9.05 12.06
N ARG A 61 -4.13 -8.89 10.73
CA ARG A 61 -3.76 -7.60 10.08
C ARG A 61 -4.90 -6.59 10.13
N TRP A 62 -6.05 -6.96 9.57
CA TRP A 62 -7.24 -6.11 9.54
C TRP A 62 -8.41 -6.78 10.23
N THR A 63 -9.22 -5.99 10.95
CA THR A 63 -10.54 -6.40 11.43
C THR A 63 -11.53 -6.42 10.26
N ASP A 64 -12.64 -7.15 10.41
CA ASP A 64 -13.68 -7.20 9.36
C ASP A 64 -14.24 -5.80 9.08
N ALA A 65 -14.39 -4.97 10.12
CA ALA A 65 -14.82 -3.59 9.97
C ALA A 65 -13.85 -2.75 9.14
N ALA A 66 -12.53 -2.93 9.32
CA ALA A 66 -11.51 -2.25 8.51
C ALA A 66 -11.50 -2.75 7.05
N ILE A 67 -11.68 -4.07 6.83
CA ILE A 67 -11.78 -4.64 5.47
C ILE A 67 -13.01 -4.09 4.76
N LEU A 68 -14.19 -4.15 5.40
CA LEU A 68 -15.45 -3.65 4.85
C LEU A 68 -15.42 -2.14 4.59
N GLU A 69 -14.64 -1.38 5.36
CA GLU A 69 -14.47 0.05 5.15
C GLU A 69 -13.69 0.38 3.87
N GLU A 70 -12.68 -0.42 3.49
CA GLU A 70 -12.06 -0.34 2.16
C GLU A 70 -13.01 -0.79 1.06
N HIS A 71 -13.74 -1.87 1.27
CA HIS A 71 -14.71 -2.34 0.29
C HIS A 71 -15.74 -1.24 -0.01
N ALA A 72 -16.26 -0.58 1.03
CA ALA A 72 -17.16 0.56 0.88
C ALA A 72 -16.49 1.68 0.08
N PHE A 73 -15.26 2.07 0.43
CA PHE A 73 -14.56 3.14 -0.28
C PHE A 73 -14.32 2.82 -1.77
N THR A 74 -13.85 1.62 -2.10
CA THR A 74 -13.64 1.21 -3.50
C THR A 74 -14.95 1.09 -4.28
N LEU A 75 -16.04 0.66 -3.64
CA LEU A 75 -17.37 0.64 -4.24
C LEU A 75 -17.91 2.05 -4.50
N GLU A 76 -17.70 3.00 -3.57
CA GLU A 76 -18.06 4.42 -3.77
C GLU A 76 -17.28 5.03 -4.94
N LEU A 77 -15.97 4.77 -5.01
CA LEU A 77 -15.10 5.22 -6.12
C LEU A 77 -15.57 4.66 -7.46
N GLN A 78 -15.87 3.37 -7.52
CA GLN A 78 -16.36 2.73 -8.75
C GLN A 78 -17.73 3.28 -9.17
N ALA A 79 -18.61 3.60 -8.23
CA ALA A 79 -19.94 4.16 -8.51
C ALA A 79 -19.91 5.56 -9.16
N ILE A 80 -18.78 6.27 -9.07
CA ILE A 80 -18.56 7.57 -9.72
C ILE A 80 -17.58 7.47 -10.90
N ASP A 81 -17.45 6.29 -11.52
CA ASP A 81 -16.62 6.04 -12.71
C ASP A 81 -15.12 6.37 -12.52
N ILE A 82 -14.58 6.09 -11.34
CA ILE A 82 -13.12 6.02 -11.13
C ILE A 82 -12.70 4.57 -11.37
N PRO A 83 -11.65 4.31 -12.18
CA PRO A 83 -11.29 2.96 -12.60
C PRO A 83 -10.53 2.19 -11.51
N VAL A 84 -11.15 2.02 -10.34
CA VAL A 84 -10.68 1.09 -9.32
C VAL A 84 -11.28 -0.30 -9.55
N ILE A 85 -10.65 -1.32 -8.98
CA ILE A 85 -11.23 -2.67 -8.94
C ILE A 85 -11.85 -2.91 -7.57
N ALA A 86 -13.15 -2.65 -7.43
CA ALA A 86 -13.89 -2.93 -6.21
C ALA A 86 -14.23 -4.44 -6.11
N PRO A 87 -14.47 -4.96 -4.89
CA PRO A 87 -14.88 -6.35 -4.70
C PRO A 87 -16.29 -6.60 -5.27
N LEU A 88 -16.49 -7.81 -5.77
CA LEU A 88 -17.78 -8.33 -6.21
C LEU A 88 -18.74 -8.42 -5.01
N ARG A 89 -19.98 -8.00 -5.22
CA ARG A 89 -21.08 -8.24 -4.28
C ARG A 89 -21.75 -9.56 -4.64
N ILE A 90 -21.59 -10.59 -3.81
CA ILE A 90 -22.20 -11.90 -3.99
C ILE A 90 -23.14 -12.15 -2.81
N ALA A 91 -24.40 -12.45 -3.10
CA ALA A 91 -25.48 -12.55 -2.10
C ALA A 91 -25.61 -11.31 -1.19
N GLY A 92 -25.24 -10.12 -1.70
CA GLY A 92 -25.29 -8.85 -0.94
C GLY A 92 -24.04 -8.54 -0.12
N GLU A 93 -23.06 -9.44 -0.05
CA GLU A 93 -21.83 -9.28 0.73
C GLU A 93 -20.60 -9.17 -0.17
N THR A 94 -19.53 -8.54 0.34
CA THR A 94 -18.22 -8.44 -0.33
C THR A 94 -17.10 -9.14 0.42
N LEU A 95 -17.27 -9.35 1.74
CA LEU A 95 -16.36 -10.10 2.59
C LEU A 95 -17.03 -11.41 2.99
N HIS A 96 -16.42 -12.52 2.61
CA HIS A 96 -16.93 -13.86 2.85
C HIS A 96 -16.06 -14.61 3.86
N HIS A 97 -16.66 -15.62 4.48
CA HIS A 97 -16.03 -16.45 5.51
C HIS A 97 -16.16 -17.94 5.16
N ASP A 98 -15.06 -18.68 5.25
CA ASP A 98 -15.07 -20.15 5.31
C ASP A 98 -14.11 -20.63 6.40
N GLY A 99 -14.66 -21.03 7.55
CA GLY A 99 -13.88 -21.45 8.70
C GLY A 99 -12.94 -20.32 9.17
N PRO A 100 -11.61 -20.52 9.19
CA PRO A 100 -10.66 -19.49 9.60
C PRO A 100 -10.34 -18.46 8.51
N PHE A 101 -10.86 -18.65 7.29
CA PHE A 101 -10.51 -17.84 6.14
C PHE A 101 -11.52 -16.72 5.92
N ARG A 102 -11.00 -15.51 5.74
CA ARG A 102 -11.73 -14.31 5.34
C ARG A 102 -11.28 -13.94 3.94
N PHE A 103 -12.19 -13.76 3.00
CA PHE A 103 -11.81 -13.52 1.61
C PHE A 103 -12.80 -12.65 0.86
N ALA A 104 -12.32 -12.01 -0.20
CA ALA A 104 -13.11 -11.25 -1.13
C ALA A 104 -12.77 -11.66 -2.57
N LEU A 105 -13.72 -11.47 -3.47
CA LEU A 105 -13.58 -11.77 -4.89
C LEU A 105 -13.62 -10.48 -5.70
N TYR A 106 -12.72 -10.34 -6.66
CA TYR A 106 -12.56 -9.15 -7.47
C TYR A 106 -12.64 -9.50 -8.96
N PRO A 107 -13.15 -8.60 -9.82
CA PRO A 107 -13.02 -8.76 -11.26
C PRO A 107 -11.56 -8.91 -11.67
N CYS A 108 -11.24 -9.95 -12.44
CA CYS A 108 -9.90 -10.09 -13.02
C CYS A 108 -9.73 -9.08 -14.16
N ARG A 109 -8.72 -8.21 -14.07
CA ARG A 109 -8.36 -7.25 -15.14
C ARG A 109 -6.95 -7.52 -15.65
N PRO A 110 -6.75 -7.62 -16.97
CA PRO A 110 -5.42 -7.66 -17.54
C PRO A 110 -4.79 -6.26 -17.46
N GLY A 111 -3.47 -6.20 -17.38
CA GLY A 111 -2.73 -4.95 -17.49
C GLY A 111 -1.26 -5.15 -17.20
N ARG A 112 -0.46 -4.14 -17.57
CA ARG A 112 0.95 -4.02 -17.18
C ARG A 112 1.13 -2.74 -16.39
N ALA A 113 2.28 -2.56 -15.74
CA ALA A 113 2.61 -1.26 -15.14
C ALA A 113 2.51 -0.14 -16.21
N PRO A 114 2.09 1.07 -15.82
CA PRO A 114 2.03 2.22 -16.71
C PRO A 114 3.43 2.63 -17.16
N ASP A 115 3.50 3.28 -18.30
CA ASP A 115 4.70 3.96 -18.77
C ASP A 115 4.73 5.37 -18.17
N LEU A 116 5.63 5.60 -17.20
CA LEU A 116 5.77 6.89 -16.54
C LEU A 116 6.41 7.96 -17.42
N GLU A 117 7.02 7.61 -18.56
CA GLU A 117 7.50 8.60 -19.52
C GLU A 117 6.35 9.10 -20.42
N ASN A 118 5.24 8.37 -20.46
CA ASN A 118 4.05 8.75 -21.21
C ASN A 118 3.27 9.84 -20.47
N ARG A 119 3.45 11.09 -20.90
CA ARG A 119 2.77 12.27 -20.37
C ARG A 119 1.23 12.12 -20.31
N GLN A 120 0.61 11.46 -21.29
CA GLN A 120 -0.85 11.28 -21.29
C GLN A 120 -1.30 10.34 -20.18
N GLN A 121 -0.54 9.26 -19.92
CA GLN A 121 -0.82 8.33 -18.81
C GLN A 121 -0.62 9.03 -17.46
N LEU A 122 0.45 9.81 -17.29
CA LEU A 122 0.67 10.59 -16.07
C LEU A 122 -0.46 11.59 -15.78
N GLN A 123 -0.92 12.31 -16.81
CA GLN A 123 -2.04 13.23 -16.64
C GLN A 123 -3.34 12.50 -16.28
N GLN A 124 -3.58 11.32 -16.89
CA GLN A 124 -4.72 10.49 -16.55
C GLN A 124 -4.64 9.98 -15.11
N LEU A 125 -3.47 9.55 -14.68
CA LEU A 125 -3.19 9.16 -13.30
C LEU A 125 -3.45 10.31 -12.33
N GLY A 126 -2.91 11.52 -12.60
CA GLY A 126 -3.15 12.71 -11.77
C GLY A 126 -4.63 13.03 -11.61
N ARG A 127 -5.42 12.97 -12.70
CA ARG A 127 -6.88 13.14 -12.63
C ARG A 127 -7.57 12.06 -11.80
N TYR A 128 -7.16 10.80 -11.89
CA TYR A 128 -7.78 9.72 -11.12
C TYR A 128 -7.44 9.81 -9.63
N ILE A 129 -6.19 10.09 -9.27
CA ILE A 129 -5.80 10.29 -7.87
C ILE A 129 -6.55 11.50 -7.29
N ALA A 130 -6.66 12.60 -8.03
CA ALA A 130 -7.46 13.75 -7.59
C ALA A 130 -8.92 13.41 -7.33
N ARG A 131 -9.55 12.62 -8.21
CA ARG A 131 -10.93 12.17 -8.01
C ARG A 131 -11.07 11.22 -6.82
N ILE A 132 -10.08 10.36 -6.57
CA ILE A 132 -10.01 9.54 -5.36
C ILE A 132 -9.95 10.45 -4.13
N HIS A 133 -9.07 11.44 -4.12
CA HIS A 133 -8.89 12.35 -2.99
C HIS A 133 -10.08 13.29 -2.79
N ALA A 134 -10.76 13.70 -3.85
CA ALA A 134 -11.98 14.48 -3.78
C ALA A 134 -13.07 13.71 -3.03
N LEU A 135 -13.34 12.46 -3.40
CA LEU A 135 -14.25 11.60 -2.63
C LEU A 135 -13.70 11.30 -1.23
N GLY A 136 -12.40 11.01 -1.14
CA GLY A 136 -11.70 10.68 0.10
C GLY A 136 -11.73 11.79 1.15
N SER A 137 -11.91 13.04 0.70
CA SER A 137 -12.06 14.22 1.55
C SER A 137 -13.47 14.39 2.15
N THR A 138 -14.48 13.69 1.63
CA THR A 138 -15.89 13.90 2.03
C THR A 138 -16.27 13.17 3.32
N GLN A 139 -15.53 12.11 3.67
CA GLN A 139 -15.78 11.29 4.85
C GLN A 139 -14.45 10.79 5.44
N LYS A 140 -14.47 10.38 6.70
CA LYS A 140 -13.31 9.82 7.40
C LYS A 140 -13.44 8.31 7.51
N PHE A 141 -12.30 7.62 7.48
CA PHE A 141 -12.26 6.25 7.99
C PHE A 141 -12.46 6.24 9.51
N LYS A 142 -13.13 5.21 10.00
CA LYS A 142 -13.41 4.95 11.42
C LYS A 142 -12.57 3.79 11.96
N HIS A 143 -12.25 2.82 11.11
CA HIS A 143 -11.57 1.58 11.49
C HIS A 143 -10.19 1.45 10.86
N ARG A 144 -9.96 2.11 9.72
CA ARG A 144 -8.63 2.18 9.11
C ARG A 144 -7.76 3.26 9.78
N PRO A 145 -6.49 2.96 10.09
CA PRO A 145 -5.62 3.86 10.83
C PRO A 145 -5.19 5.05 9.98
N ALA A 146 -4.62 6.05 10.63
CA ALA A 146 -3.89 7.11 9.95
C ALA A 146 -2.44 6.69 9.69
N LEU A 147 -1.83 7.22 8.63
CA LEU A 147 -0.39 7.27 8.47
C LEU A 147 0.13 8.42 9.34
N ASN A 148 0.98 8.11 10.31
CA ASN A 148 1.61 9.10 11.18
C ASN A 148 3.01 8.63 11.63
N PRO A 149 3.84 9.55 12.17
CA PRO A 149 5.18 9.22 12.66
C PRO A 149 5.19 8.09 13.70
N THR A 150 4.22 8.05 14.62
CA THR A 150 4.15 7.01 15.64
C THR A 150 4.01 5.60 15.05
N THR A 151 3.01 5.37 14.21
CA THR A 151 2.67 4.03 13.70
C THR A 151 3.66 3.51 12.66
N PHE A 152 4.35 4.39 11.93
CA PHE A 152 5.32 4.02 10.89
C PHE A 152 6.78 4.17 11.33
N GLY A 153 7.01 4.92 12.41
CA GLY A 153 8.33 5.28 12.94
C GLY A 153 8.55 4.68 14.32
N ASP A 154 7.95 5.27 15.36
CA ASP A 154 8.16 4.85 16.77
C ASP A 154 7.84 3.39 17.01
N ASP A 155 6.65 2.94 16.58
CA ASP A 155 6.19 1.56 16.72
C ASP A 155 7.06 0.60 15.91
N ALA A 156 7.58 1.06 14.77
CA ALA A 156 8.48 0.28 13.93
C ALA A 156 9.85 0.12 14.63
N CYS A 157 10.43 1.22 15.12
CA CYS A 157 11.69 1.23 15.87
C CYS A 157 11.60 0.36 17.12
N THR A 158 10.55 0.56 17.92
CA THR A 158 10.28 -0.21 19.14
C THR A 158 10.20 -1.70 18.86
N LEU A 159 9.46 -2.10 17.81
CA LEU A 159 9.38 -3.50 17.40
C LEU A 159 10.77 -4.05 17.06
N LEU A 160 11.54 -3.35 16.23
CA LEU A 160 12.84 -3.83 15.76
C LEU A 160 13.84 -4.04 16.90
N LEU A 161 13.86 -3.13 17.88
CA LEU A 161 14.70 -3.26 19.07
C LEU A 161 14.20 -4.38 19.99
N SER A 162 12.89 -4.47 20.23
CA SER A 162 12.32 -5.49 21.12
C SER A 162 12.44 -6.92 20.60
N GLU A 163 12.50 -7.09 19.27
CA GLU A 163 12.61 -8.39 18.62
C GLU A 163 14.07 -8.83 18.45
N GLU A 164 15.03 -8.02 18.92
CA GLU A 164 16.48 -8.26 18.91
C GLU A 164 16.98 -8.70 17.52
N VAL A 165 16.40 -8.13 16.46
CA VAL A 165 16.75 -8.47 15.07
C VAL A 165 17.96 -7.71 14.56
N ILE A 166 18.26 -6.55 15.16
CA ILE A 166 19.41 -5.71 14.83
C ILE A 166 20.64 -6.29 15.55
N PRO A 167 21.79 -6.51 14.87
CA PRO A 167 23.01 -6.94 15.52
C PRO A 167 23.45 -5.96 16.61
N LEU A 168 23.89 -6.49 17.75
CA LEU A 168 24.26 -5.71 18.95
C LEU A 168 25.25 -4.57 18.66
N GLU A 169 26.20 -4.78 17.74
CA GLU A 169 27.20 -3.79 17.36
C GLU A 169 26.64 -2.63 16.52
N LEU A 170 25.43 -2.80 15.96
CA LEU A 170 24.74 -1.81 15.14
C LEU A 170 23.58 -1.14 15.87
N GLU A 171 23.13 -1.67 17.02
CA GLU A 171 21.99 -1.15 17.78
C GLU A 171 22.13 0.33 18.13
N SER A 172 23.26 0.73 18.72
CA SER A 172 23.49 2.15 19.07
C SER A 172 23.41 3.04 17.82
N ALA A 173 24.04 2.62 16.73
CA ALA A 173 24.03 3.39 15.49
C ALA A 173 22.63 3.50 14.87
N TYR A 174 21.78 2.48 15.04
CA TYR A 174 20.38 2.51 14.62
C TYR A 174 19.54 3.41 15.51
N MET A 175 19.68 3.29 16.84
CA MET A 175 18.96 4.13 17.80
C MET A 175 19.27 5.61 17.57
N ASP A 176 20.54 5.97 17.46
CA ASP A 176 20.98 7.35 17.27
C ASP A 176 20.38 7.97 16.00
N ILE A 177 20.40 7.25 14.86
CA ILE A 177 19.85 7.78 13.62
C ILE A 177 18.32 7.79 13.61
N ALA A 178 17.68 6.80 14.24
CA ALA A 178 16.23 6.74 14.35
C ALA A 178 15.69 7.90 15.19
N GLU A 179 16.31 8.22 16.33
CA GLU A 179 15.93 9.35 17.18
C GLU A 179 15.99 10.67 16.41
N ILE A 180 17.12 10.96 15.74
CA ILE A 180 17.29 12.17 14.92
C ILE A 180 16.20 12.27 13.85
N LEU A 181 15.96 11.20 13.10
CA LEU A 181 14.98 11.19 12.03
C LEU A 181 13.55 11.36 12.54
N LEU A 182 13.19 10.70 13.64
CA LEU A 182 11.83 10.74 14.17
C LEU A 182 11.49 12.14 14.70
N ASP A 183 12.41 12.78 15.44
CA ASP A 183 12.24 14.17 15.89
C ASP A 183 12.01 15.12 14.71
N GLU A 184 12.80 14.99 13.64
CA GLU A 184 12.65 15.81 12.44
C GLU A 184 11.35 15.54 11.70
N ILE A 185 10.98 14.27 11.56
CA ILE A 185 9.74 13.84 10.91
C ILE A 185 8.53 14.39 11.66
N GLU A 186 8.50 14.28 12.99
CA GLU A 186 7.44 14.84 13.82
C GLU A 186 7.31 16.35 13.63
N ALA A 187 8.42 17.09 13.73
CA ALA A 187 8.43 18.53 13.52
C ALA A 187 7.92 18.93 12.12
N ARG A 188 8.25 18.15 11.08
CA ARG A 188 7.77 18.37 9.71
C ARG A 188 6.27 18.10 9.57
N PHE A 189 5.77 17.02 10.17
CA PHE A 189 4.34 16.71 10.19
C PHE A 189 3.54 17.81 10.92
N GLU A 190 4.02 18.28 12.07
CA GLU A 190 3.39 19.35 12.83
C GLU A 190 3.40 20.68 12.07
N THR A 191 4.53 21.06 11.49
CA THR A 191 4.67 22.32 10.74
C THR A 191 3.83 22.32 9.47
N THR A 192 3.77 21.19 8.77
CA THR A 192 2.98 21.07 7.52
C THR A 192 1.48 21.01 7.81
N ALA A 193 1.09 20.40 8.92
CA ALA A 193 -0.29 20.29 9.39
C ALA A 193 -1.28 19.88 8.27
N ALA A 194 -0.87 18.92 7.43
CA ALA A 194 -1.61 18.54 6.24
C ALA A 194 -3.04 18.08 6.58
N LYS A 195 -3.99 18.44 5.72
CA LYS A 195 -5.36 17.95 5.84
C LYS A 195 -5.40 16.46 5.50
N LEU A 196 -5.74 15.65 6.49
CA LEU A 196 -5.80 14.20 6.30
C LEU A 196 -7.11 13.78 5.61
N ILE A 197 -6.98 12.92 4.61
CA ILE A 197 -8.09 12.41 3.77
C ILE A 197 -8.00 10.89 3.65
N ARG A 198 -9.05 10.22 3.16
CA ARG A 198 -8.97 8.80 2.80
C ARG A 198 -8.14 8.64 1.52
N LEU A 199 -7.13 7.79 1.58
CA LEU A 199 -6.14 7.56 0.52
C LEU A 199 -6.22 6.13 -0.02
N HIS A 200 -5.59 5.92 -1.17
CA HIS A 200 -5.10 4.60 -1.57
C HIS A 200 -4.04 4.10 -0.58
N GLY A 201 -3.18 4.98 -0.07
CA GLY A 201 -2.20 4.70 1.00
C GLY A 201 -0.90 4.06 0.51
N ASP A 202 -0.95 3.32 -0.60
CA ASP A 202 0.21 2.73 -1.28
C ASP A 202 0.25 3.06 -2.80
N GLY A 203 0.07 4.33 -3.16
CA GLY A 203 0.01 4.78 -4.55
C GLY A 203 1.36 4.74 -5.28
N HIS A 204 1.73 3.61 -5.86
CA HIS A 204 2.96 3.44 -6.65
C HIS A 204 2.70 2.71 -7.99
N PRO A 205 3.64 2.74 -8.97
CA PRO A 205 3.41 2.18 -10.30
C PRO A 205 3.02 0.70 -10.36
N GLY A 206 3.42 -0.09 -9.35
CA GLY A 206 3.07 -1.51 -9.25
C GLY A 206 1.59 -1.76 -8.99
N ASN A 207 0.89 -0.78 -8.41
CA ASN A 207 -0.55 -0.82 -8.11
C ASN A 207 -1.40 -0.15 -9.21
N ILE A 208 -0.80 0.10 -10.38
CA ILE A 208 -1.48 0.66 -11.56
C ILE A 208 -1.40 -0.35 -12.71
N LEU A 209 -2.56 -0.69 -13.28
CA LEU A 209 -2.67 -1.54 -14.45
C LEU A 209 -3.04 -0.68 -15.67
N CYS A 210 -2.20 -0.71 -16.70
CA CYS A 210 -2.46 -0.12 -18.00
C CYS A 210 -2.85 -1.21 -19.00
N HIS A 211 -4.01 -1.06 -19.64
CA HIS A 211 -4.48 -1.94 -20.70
C HIS A 211 -5.22 -1.13 -21.78
N GLN A 212 -4.75 -1.21 -23.03
CA GLN A 212 -5.34 -0.52 -24.18
C GLN A 212 -5.57 0.99 -23.93
N GLY A 213 -4.62 1.65 -23.25
CA GLY A 213 -4.69 3.08 -22.93
C GLY A 213 -5.61 3.45 -21.75
N SER A 214 -6.24 2.46 -21.09
CA SER A 214 -6.99 2.66 -19.85
C SER A 214 -6.13 2.30 -18.65
N LEU A 215 -6.14 3.14 -17.62
CA LEU A 215 -5.52 2.86 -16.33
C LEU A 215 -6.55 2.32 -15.34
N PHE A 216 -6.16 1.34 -14.56
CA PHE A 216 -6.90 0.83 -13.41
C PHE A 216 -6.03 0.89 -12.17
N ILE A 217 -6.61 1.34 -11.06
CA ILE A 217 -5.93 1.43 -9.76
C ILE A 217 -6.36 0.22 -8.94
N VAL A 218 -5.39 -0.53 -8.43
CA VAL A 218 -5.63 -1.82 -7.77
C VAL A 218 -4.99 -1.86 -6.39
N ASP A 219 -5.45 -2.79 -5.57
CA ASP A 219 -4.91 -3.10 -4.23
C ASP A 219 -4.99 -1.97 -3.19
N PHE A 220 -6.22 -1.62 -2.82
CA PHE A 220 -6.50 -0.72 -1.71
C PHE A 220 -6.32 -1.37 -0.31
N ASP A 221 -5.57 -2.48 -0.18
CA ASP A 221 -5.37 -3.13 1.13
C ASP A 221 -4.73 -2.21 2.16
N ASP A 222 -3.92 -1.26 1.68
CA ASP A 222 -3.20 -0.27 2.47
C ASP A 222 -3.92 1.09 2.51
N ALA A 223 -5.17 1.17 2.03
CA ALA A 223 -6.01 2.34 2.16
C ALA A 223 -6.09 2.78 3.61
N ARG A 224 -5.86 4.07 3.84
CA ARG A 224 -5.70 4.65 5.18
C ARG A 224 -5.96 6.15 5.13
N THR A 225 -5.98 6.78 6.30
CA THR A 225 -6.06 8.24 6.38
C THR A 225 -4.67 8.86 6.35
N GLY A 226 -4.44 9.91 5.56
CA GLY A 226 -3.12 10.54 5.46
C GLY A 226 -3.09 11.80 4.58
N PRO A 227 -1.90 12.39 4.39
CA PRO A 227 -1.70 13.54 3.50
C PRO A 227 -1.78 13.10 2.02
N ALA A 228 -2.34 13.95 1.14
CA ALA A 228 -2.55 13.64 -0.27
C ALA A 228 -1.24 13.28 -1.01
N ILE A 229 -0.12 13.89 -0.64
CA ILE A 229 1.19 13.61 -1.25
C ILE A 229 1.61 12.14 -1.14
N GLN A 230 1.08 11.38 -0.17
CA GLN A 230 1.39 9.95 0.02
C GLN A 230 1.05 9.10 -1.21
N ASP A 231 -0.01 9.44 -1.94
CA ASP A 231 -0.42 8.72 -3.16
C ASP A 231 0.24 9.26 -4.42
N LEU A 232 1.15 10.25 -4.31
CA LEU A 232 1.72 10.96 -5.45
C LEU A 232 3.25 10.82 -5.54
N TRP A 233 3.96 10.89 -4.42
CA TRP A 233 5.43 11.01 -4.43
C TRP A 233 6.14 9.78 -5.00
N MET A 234 5.56 8.58 -4.87
CA MET A 234 6.15 7.33 -5.36
C MET A 234 6.14 7.20 -6.90
N PHE A 235 5.48 8.11 -7.61
CA PHE A 235 5.56 8.22 -9.06
C PHE A 235 6.71 9.12 -9.54
N LEU A 236 7.39 9.82 -8.62
CA LEU A 236 8.43 10.80 -8.94
C LEU A 236 9.81 10.13 -8.96
N SER A 237 10.17 9.58 -10.12
CA SER A 237 11.47 8.92 -10.35
C SER A 237 12.48 9.82 -11.08
N GLY A 238 13.76 9.47 -10.98
CA GLY A 238 14.84 10.14 -11.70
C GLY A 238 15.51 11.26 -10.91
N ASP A 239 16.29 12.08 -11.59
CA ASP A 239 16.93 13.25 -10.99
C ASP A 239 15.91 14.35 -10.63
N LYS A 240 16.37 15.39 -9.93
CA LYS A 240 15.50 16.48 -9.46
C LYS A 240 14.77 17.22 -10.59
N VAL A 241 15.37 17.32 -11.77
CA VAL A 241 14.75 17.98 -12.94
C VAL A 241 13.63 17.10 -13.49
N GLN A 242 13.89 15.80 -13.62
CA GLN A 242 12.90 14.81 -14.03
C GLN A 242 11.74 14.74 -13.05
N GLN A 243 12.01 14.62 -11.74
CA GLN A 243 11.01 14.62 -10.69
C GLN A 243 10.14 15.87 -10.72
N THR A 244 10.73 17.05 -10.92
CA THR A 244 9.98 18.32 -11.03
C THR A 244 9.06 18.32 -12.26
N SER A 245 9.51 17.80 -13.39
CA SER A 245 8.71 17.68 -14.61
C SER A 245 7.53 16.70 -14.44
N LEU A 246 7.79 15.55 -13.80
CA LEU A 246 6.76 14.56 -13.46
C LEU A 246 5.73 15.17 -12.50
N LEU A 247 6.20 15.80 -11.43
CA LEU A 247 5.36 16.47 -10.43
C LEU A 247 4.46 17.52 -11.09
N HIS A 248 5.02 18.40 -11.92
CA HIS A 248 4.25 19.41 -12.64
C HIS A 248 3.17 18.77 -13.52
N THR A 249 3.51 17.70 -14.23
CA THR A 249 2.55 17.00 -15.12
C THR A 249 1.40 16.39 -14.34
N VAL A 250 1.71 15.70 -13.23
CA VAL A 250 0.71 15.05 -12.37
C VAL A 250 -0.15 16.09 -11.67
N LEU A 251 0.46 17.08 -11.00
CA LEU A 251 -0.27 18.09 -10.23
C LEU A 251 -1.11 19.02 -11.11
N SER A 252 -0.64 19.40 -12.30
CA SER A 252 -1.47 20.20 -13.24
C SER A 252 -2.75 19.47 -13.68
N ALA A 253 -2.71 18.14 -13.73
CA ALA A 253 -3.88 17.32 -14.05
C ALA A 253 -4.72 17.03 -12.81
N TYR A 254 -4.07 16.86 -11.66
CA TYR A 254 -4.70 16.66 -10.36
C TYR A 254 -5.59 17.84 -9.97
N THR A 255 -5.07 19.07 -10.08
CA THR A 255 -5.78 20.30 -9.65
C THR A 255 -7.00 20.67 -10.48
N GLN A 256 -7.29 19.90 -11.54
CA GLN A 256 -8.55 20.00 -12.28
C GLN A 256 -9.74 19.42 -11.49
N PHE A 257 -9.49 18.55 -10.50
CA PHE A 257 -10.54 17.84 -9.76
C PHE A 257 -10.41 17.96 -8.24
N HIS A 258 -9.24 18.33 -7.71
CA HIS A 258 -9.02 18.50 -6.27
C HIS A 258 -7.85 19.45 -6.01
N ASP A 259 -7.98 20.37 -5.05
CA ASP A 259 -6.90 21.29 -4.69
C ASP A 259 -5.75 20.55 -4.00
N PHE A 260 -4.51 20.86 -4.39
CA PHE A 260 -3.32 20.32 -3.75
C PHE A 260 -2.61 21.41 -2.94
N ASP A 261 -2.27 21.12 -1.68
CA ASP A 261 -1.46 22.02 -0.86
C ASP A 261 0.04 21.78 -1.13
N PRO A 262 0.76 22.75 -1.72
CA PRO A 262 2.18 22.60 -2.03
C PRO A 262 3.06 22.39 -0.79
N HIS A 263 2.61 22.75 0.42
CA HIS A 263 3.37 22.49 1.64
C HIS A 263 3.54 20.99 1.91
N GLU A 264 2.61 20.14 1.43
CA GLU A 264 2.74 18.69 1.54
C GLU A 264 3.99 18.14 0.83
N LEU A 265 4.59 18.87 -0.13
CA LEU A 265 5.85 18.47 -0.77
C LEU A 265 7.02 18.36 0.23
N THR A 266 6.93 19.05 1.38
CA THR A 266 7.90 18.92 2.47
C THR A 266 7.82 17.58 3.19
N LEU A 267 6.73 16.82 3.02
CA LEU A 267 6.52 15.51 3.62
C LEU A 267 7.05 14.35 2.77
N ILE A 268 7.59 14.61 1.57
CA ILE A 268 8.09 13.54 0.69
C ILE A 268 9.19 12.70 1.37
N GLU A 269 10.26 13.36 1.85
CA GLU A 269 11.36 12.66 2.52
C GLU A 269 10.94 12.08 3.88
N PRO A 270 10.14 12.78 4.72
CA PRO A 270 9.55 12.17 5.92
C PRO A 270 8.75 10.90 5.64
N LEU A 271 7.84 10.91 4.65
CA LEU A 271 7.03 9.74 4.28
C LEU A 271 7.88 8.61 3.71
N ARG A 272 8.91 8.93 2.92
CA ARG A 272 9.86 7.94 2.40
C ARG A 272 10.63 7.26 3.55
N THR A 273 11.10 8.05 4.51
CA THR A 273 11.83 7.56 5.69
C THR A 273 10.94 6.65 6.54
N LEU A 274 9.72 7.10 6.84
CA LEU A 274 8.71 6.30 7.54
C LEU A 274 8.41 5.00 6.80
N ARG A 275 8.29 5.03 5.46
CA ARG A 275 8.11 3.82 4.64
C ARG A 275 9.28 2.85 4.78
N ILE A 276 10.52 3.34 4.81
CA ILE A 276 11.73 2.51 4.96
C ILE A 276 11.77 1.83 6.34
N MET A 277 11.54 2.59 7.42
CA MET A 277 11.50 2.07 8.79
C MET A 277 10.37 1.05 8.97
N HIS A 278 9.15 1.42 8.55
CA HIS A 278 7.99 0.55 8.62
C HIS A 278 8.17 -0.74 7.80
N HIS A 279 8.84 -0.68 6.65
CA HIS A 279 9.10 -1.87 5.83
C HIS A 279 10.02 -2.87 6.54
N ALA A 280 11.08 -2.41 7.22
CA ALA A 280 11.93 -3.29 8.04
C ALA A 280 11.13 -3.95 9.17
N ALA A 281 10.29 -3.19 9.88
CA ALA A 281 9.40 -3.73 10.91
C ALA A 281 8.36 -4.72 10.33
N TRP A 282 7.82 -4.43 9.14
CA TRP A 282 6.91 -5.30 8.43
C TRP A 282 7.54 -6.66 8.11
N LEU A 283 8.80 -6.67 7.63
CA LEU A 283 9.59 -7.90 7.42
C LEU A 283 9.80 -8.66 8.73
N THR A 284 10.16 -7.97 9.81
CA THR A 284 10.36 -8.56 11.15
C THR A 284 9.12 -9.30 11.65
N ARG A 285 7.92 -8.71 11.50
CA ARG A 285 6.64 -9.37 11.88
C ARG A 285 6.35 -10.62 11.05
N ARG A 286 6.91 -10.71 9.84
CA ARG A 286 6.65 -11.77 8.86
C ARG A 286 7.76 -12.83 8.80
N ARG A 287 8.85 -12.63 9.54
CA ARG A 287 10.05 -13.46 9.42
C ARG A 287 9.83 -14.96 9.67
N ASN A 288 8.77 -15.36 10.37
CA ASN A 288 8.46 -16.77 10.62
C ASN A 288 7.58 -17.42 9.53
N ASP A 289 7.02 -16.66 8.59
CA ASP A 289 6.28 -17.21 7.44
C ASP A 289 7.27 -17.85 6.45
N PRO A 290 7.15 -19.15 6.13
CA PRO A 290 8.06 -19.83 5.21
C PRO A 290 8.15 -19.19 3.83
N ALA A 291 7.03 -18.67 3.30
CA ALA A 291 7.01 -18.00 2.00
C ALA A 291 7.82 -16.69 2.04
N PHE A 292 7.78 -15.99 3.18
CA PHE A 292 8.59 -14.78 3.38
C PHE A 292 10.07 -15.07 3.51
N LYS A 293 10.45 -16.09 4.30
CA LYS A 293 11.86 -16.50 4.38
C LYS A 293 12.45 -16.83 3.02
N ALA A 294 11.67 -17.50 2.17
CA ALA A 294 12.09 -17.84 0.80
C ALA A 294 12.19 -16.61 -0.12
N ALA A 295 11.27 -15.65 0.02
CA ALA A 295 11.24 -14.44 -0.81
C ALA A 295 12.27 -13.38 -0.39
N PHE A 296 12.63 -13.34 0.90
CA PHE A 296 13.54 -12.36 1.49
C PHE A 296 14.72 -13.03 2.22
N PRO A 297 15.51 -13.88 1.55
CA PRO A 297 16.60 -14.63 2.21
C PRO A 297 17.76 -13.74 2.68
N TRP A 298 17.83 -12.51 2.17
CA TRP A 298 18.80 -11.48 2.54
C TRP A 298 18.43 -10.72 3.82
N PHE A 299 17.17 -10.79 4.24
CA PHE A 299 16.68 -10.09 5.42
C PHE A 299 17.25 -10.71 6.71
N ASN A 300 17.41 -9.89 7.75
CA ASN A 300 17.99 -10.28 9.04
C ASN A 300 19.45 -10.76 8.97
N THR A 301 20.19 -10.32 7.96
CA THR A 301 21.64 -10.48 7.87
C THR A 301 22.33 -9.22 8.41
N TYR A 302 23.58 -9.35 8.86
CA TYR A 302 24.36 -8.19 9.30
C TYR A 302 24.48 -7.12 8.20
N HIS A 303 24.70 -7.56 6.96
CA HIS A 303 24.80 -6.66 5.80
C HIS A 303 23.52 -5.87 5.55
N PHE A 304 22.35 -6.51 5.62
CA PHE A 304 21.06 -5.82 5.49
C PHE A 304 20.93 -4.68 6.51
N TRP A 305 21.28 -4.92 7.77
CA TRP A 305 21.17 -3.89 8.81
C TRP A 305 22.17 -2.75 8.64
N GLN A 306 23.40 -3.05 8.17
CA GLN A 306 24.35 -2.00 7.80
C GLN A 306 23.82 -1.12 6.67
N GLU A 307 23.27 -1.72 5.61
CA GLU A 307 22.67 -0.98 4.49
C GLU A 307 21.45 -0.18 4.94
N HIS A 308 20.58 -0.77 5.78
CA HIS A 308 19.41 -0.08 6.33
C HIS A 308 19.81 1.19 7.11
N ILE A 309 20.79 1.10 8.02
CA ILE A 309 21.30 2.25 8.76
C ILE A 309 21.92 3.29 7.81
N GLN A 310 22.67 2.84 6.80
CA GLN A 310 23.25 3.73 5.81
C GLN A 310 22.18 4.49 5.01
N THR A 311 21.11 3.80 4.59
CA THR A 311 19.96 4.43 3.93
C THR A 311 19.27 5.45 4.85
N LEU A 312 19.14 5.17 6.15
CA LEU A 312 18.57 6.13 7.12
C LEU A 312 19.46 7.39 7.25
N ARG A 313 20.80 7.23 7.25
CA ARG A 313 21.71 8.38 7.24
C ARG A 313 21.57 9.23 5.98
N GLU A 314 21.44 8.60 4.82
CA GLU A 314 21.15 9.31 3.56
C GLU A 314 19.80 10.03 3.59
N GLN A 315 18.80 9.47 4.28
CA GLN A 315 17.52 10.13 4.49
C GLN A 315 17.62 11.34 5.42
N ALA A 316 18.47 11.31 6.45
CA ALA A 316 18.70 12.48 7.32
C ALA A 316 19.26 13.65 6.49
N ASP A 317 20.22 13.38 5.60
CA ASP A 317 20.74 14.39 4.67
C ASP A 317 19.64 14.89 3.70
N ALA A 318 18.77 13.98 3.21
CA ALA A 318 17.72 14.29 2.25
C ALA A 318 16.60 15.17 2.84
N ILE A 319 16.18 14.93 4.09
CA ILE A 319 15.13 15.70 4.79
C ILE A 319 15.49 17.18 4.92
N HIS A 320 16.79 17.51 4.97
CA HIS A 320 17.27 18.90 5.00
C HIS A 320 17.40 19.54 3.62
N GLN A 321 17.35 18.77 2.53
CA GLN A 321 17.39 19.35 1.19
C GLN A 321 16.12 20.16 0.90
N PRO A 322 16.21 21.22 0.07
CA PRO A 322 15.03 21.95 -0.36
C PRO A 322 14.05 21.00 -1.07
N PRO A 323 12.76 20.99 -0.67
CA PRO A 323 11.76 20.13 -1.27
C PRO A 323 11.58 20.45 -2.76
N LEU A 324 10.90 19.53 -3.47
CA LEU A 324 10.40 19.86 -4.81
C LEU A 324 9.49 21.08 -4.73
N GLN A 325 9.53 21.91 -5.76
CA GLN A 325 8.69 23.09 -5.87
C GLN A 325 7.67 22.91 -6.98
N TRP A 326 6.45 23.33 -6.71
CA TRP A 326 5.38 23.36 -7.69
C TRP A 326 4.63 24.69 -7.56
N PHE A 327 4.39 25.32 -8.70
CA PHE A 327 3.65 26.57 -8.82
C PHE A 327 2.47 26.29 -9.77
N ALA A 328 1.26 26.58 -9.30
CA ALA A 328 0.01 26.27 -10.00
C ALA A 328 -0.21 27.11 -11.26
#